data_AF-A0A2N5JQY8-F1
#
_entry.id   AF-A0A2N5JQY8-F1
#
_cell.length_a   1.000
_cell.length_b   1.000
_cell.length_c   1.000
_cell.angle_alpha   90.00
_cell.angle_beta   90.00
_cell.angle_gamma   90.00
#
_symmetry.space_group_name_H-M   'P 1'
#
loop_
_entity.id
_entity.type
_entity.pdbx_description
1 polymer ?
#
loop_
_entity_poly.entity_id
_entity_poly.type
_entity_poly.pdbx_seq_one_letter_code
_entity_poly.pdbx_strand_id
1 'polypeptide(L)' 'MLEVPEIHNFDAASPEELGELIQELVSYRDRLEAETLAAAQKAKVTKQQVTAHLSPVLTKLDHTIEQLQARYSSIL' A
#
# COMPACT_ATOMS: atom_id res chain seq x y z
N MET A 1 5.61 2.63 17.88
CA MET A 1 4.75 3.31 16.90
C MET A 1 5.35 3.02 15.54
N LEU A 2 4.59 2.43 14.61
CA LEU A 2 5.02 2.32 13.22
C LEU A 2 4.79 3.70 12.61
N GLU A 3 5.85 4.49 12.50
CA GLU A 3 5.81 5.75 11.76
C GLU A 3 5.55 5.41 10.30
N VAL A 4 4.31 5.67 9.87
CA VAL A 4 4.01 5.85 8.46
C VAL A 4 4.77 7.12 8.07
N PRO A 5 5.69 7.07 7.09
CA PRO A 5 6.40 8.27 6.64
C PRO A 5 5.37 9.37 6.38
N GLU A 6 5.55 10.56 6.97
CA GLU A 6 4.75 11.72 6.63
C GLU A 6 5.00 12.04 5.16
N ILE A 7 4.09 11.61 4.28
CA ILE A 7 4.23 11.84 2.86
C ILE A 7 3.76 13.25 2.56
N HIS A 8 4.65 14.21 2.83
CA HIS A 8 4.45 15.60 2.51
C HIS A 8 4.70 15.80 1.01
N ASN A 9 3.62 16.07 0.29
CA ASN A 9 3.60 16.81 -0.98
C ASN A 9 3.78 16.03 -2.29
N PHE A 10 2.84 15.11 -2.59
CA PHE A 10 2.68 14.52 -3.94
C PHE A 10 2.33 15.52 -5.03
N ASP A 11 1.83 16.70 -4.68
CA ASP A 11 1.34 17.69 -5.64
C ASP A 11 2.44 18.28 -6.52
N ALA A 12 3.71 18.25 -6.08
CA ALA A 12 4.86 18.79 -6.81
C ALA A 12 5.85 17.71 -7.29
N ALA A 13 5.54 16.43 -7.10
CA ALA A 13 6.41 15.34 -7.53
C ALA A 13 6.44 15.22 -9.06
N SER A 14 7.61 14.92 -9.63
CA SER A 14 7.76 14.66 -11.06
C SER A 14 7.05 13.35 -11.45
N PRO A 15 6.76 13.13 -12.74
CA PRO A 15 6.24 11.85 -13.21
C PRO A 15 7.12 10.67 -12.77
N GLU A 16 8.44 10.79 -12.89
CA GLU A 16 9.39 9.74 -12.49
C GLU A 16 9.26 9.42 -11.00
N GLU A 17 9.24 10.43 -10.14
CA GLU A 17 9.08 10.26 -8.68
C GLU A 17 7.73 9.62 -8.31
N LEU A 18 6.65 10.02 -8.99
CA LEU A 18 5.34 9.40 -8.81
C LEU A 18 5.33 7.94 -9.28
N GLY A 19 5.99 7.64 -10.40
CA GLY A 19 6.12 6.28 -10.92
C GLY A 19 6.87 5.36 -9.96
N GLU A 20 8.00 5.81 -9.44
CA GLU A 20 8.81 5.08 -8.44
C GLU A 20 8.00 4.82 -7.16
N LEU A 21 7.36 5.85 -6.63
CA LEU A 21 6.53 5.75 -5.43
C LEU A 21 5.35 4.79 -5.62
N ILE A 22 4.66 4.84 -6.76
CA ILE A 22 3.57 3.90 -7.07
C ILE A 22 4.10 2.47 -7.05
N GLN A 23 5.26 2.21 -7.67
CA GLN A 23 5.88 0.88 -7.69
C GLN A 23 6.27 0.41 -6.29
N GLU A 24 6.81 1.30 -5.45
CA GLU A 24 7.15 0.98 -4.07
C GLU A 24 5.92 0.63 -3.24
N LEU A 25 4.82 1.39 -3.37
CA LEU A 25 3.58 1.15 -2.65
C LEU A 25 2.90 -0.15 -3.08
N VAL A 26 2.87 -0.45 -4.38
CA VAL A 26 2.37 -1.73 -4.91
C VAL A 26 3.21 -2.88 -4.34
N SER A 27 4.54 -2.77 -4.40
CA SER A 27 5.44 -3.78 -3.87
C SER A 27 5.32 -3.95 -2.34
N TYR A 28 5.04 -2.87 -1.63
CA TYR A 28 4.79 -2.91 -0.19
C TYR A 28 3.46 -3.60 0.14
N ARG A 29 2.39 -3.26 -0.58
CA ARG A 29 1.06 -3.89 -0.45
C ARG A 29 1.15 -5.41 -0.58
N ASP A 30 1.82 -5.89 -1.64
CA ASP A 30 1.92 -7.32 -1.93
C ASP A 30 2.76 -8.06 -0.87
N ARG A 31 3.86 -7.44 -0.42
CA ARG A 31 4.67 -7.99 0.68
C ARG A 31 3.88 -8.07 1.98
N LEU A 32 3.17 -7.01 2.34
CA LEU A 32 2.35 -6.97 3.54
C LEU A 32 1.29 -8.08 3.54
N GLU A 33 0.60 -8.26 2.41
CA GLU A 33 -0.38 -9.34 2.25
C GLU A 33 0.26 -10.72 2.41
N ALA A 34 1.36 -10.98 1.68
CA ALA A 34 2.06 -12.26 1.73
C ALA A 34 2.63 -12.57 3.13
N GLU A 35 3.30 -11.61 3.76
CA GLU A 35 3.89 -11.76 5.10
C GLU A 35 2.82 -11.98 6.15
N THR A 36 1.71 -11.24 6.09
CA THR A 36 0.61 -11.39 7.05
C THR A 36 -0.08 -12.73 6.90
N LEU A 37 -0.33 -13.19 5.67
CA LEU A 37 -0.90 -14.51 5.41
C LEU A 37 0.04 -15.63 5.92
N ALA A 38 1.35 -15.51 5.67
CA ALA A 38 2.33 -16.47 6.14
C ALA A 38 2.43 -16.50 7.69
N ALA A 39 2.43 -15.34 8.33
CA ALA A 39 2.45 -15.21 9.78
C ALA A 39 1.17 -15.80 10.41
N ALA A 40 0.02 -15.51 9.82
CA ALA A 40 -1.25 -16.03 10.26
C ALA A 40 -1.36 -17.55 10.14
N GLN A 41 -0.84 -18.12 9.04
CA GLN A 41 -0.79 -19.57 8.86
C GLN A 41 0.05 -20.23 9.98
N LYS A 42 1.21 -19.66 10.31
CA LYS A 42 2.06 -20.12 11.42
C LYS A 42 1.36 -20.00 12.77
N ALA A 43 0.60 -18.92 12.97
CA ALA A 43 -0.17 -18.66 14.18
C ALA A 43 -1.51 -19.43 14.25
N LYS A 44 -1.85 -20.23 13.21
CA LYS A 44 -3.13 -20.95 13.07
C LYS A 44 -4.35 -20.01 13.15
N VAL A 45 -4.19 -18.76 12.74
CA VAL A 45 -5.27 -17.78 12.65
C VAL A 45 -6.10 -18.10 11.41
N THR A 46 -7.43 -18.03 11.54
CA THR A 46 -8.32 -18.34 10.42
C THR A 46 -8.22 -17.28 9.32
N LYS A 47 -8.35 -17.69 8.06
CA LYS A 47 -8.32 -16.77 6.91
C LYS A 47 -9.28 -15.59 7.09
N GLN A 48 -10.48 -15.82 7.62
CA GLN A 48 -11.48 -14.79 7.86
C GLN A 48 -10.99 -13.71 8.84
N GLN A 49 -10.33 -14.09 9.93
CA GLN A 49 -9.76 -13.14 10.89
C GLN A 49 -8.64 -12.33 10.26
N VAL A 50 -7.73 -12.99 9.52
CA VAL A 50 -6.63 -12.31 8.82
C VAL A 50 -7.16 -11.29 7.83
N THR A 51 -8.12 -11.70 6.99
CA THR A 51 -8.74 -10.79 6.01
C THR A 51 -9.42 -9.63 6.70
N ALA A 52 -10.16 -9.84 7.78
CA ALA A 52 -10.81 -8.74 8.52
C ALA A 52 -9.80 -7.71 9.06
N HIS A 53 -8.61 -8.15 9.48
CA HIS A 53 -7.54 -7.26 9.93
C HIS A 53 -6.81 -6.58 8.77
N LEU A 54 -6.58 -7.31 7.67
CA LEU A 54 -5.77 -6.87 6.54
C LEU A 54 -6.55 -5.94 5.60
N SER A 55 -7.84 -6.22 5.35
CA SER A 55 -8.70 -5.46 4.44
C SER A 55 -8.68 -3.94 4.66
N PRO A 56 -8.90 -3.39 5.87
CA PRO A 56 -8.91 -1.93 6.03
C PRO A 56 -7.56 -1.28 5.74
N VAL A 57 -6.45 -2.00 5.93
CA VAL A 57 -5.10 -1.49 5.63
C VAL A 57 -4.85 -1.54 4.13
N LEU A 58 -5.16 -2.66 3.48
CA LEU A 58 -5.03 -2.80 2.03
C LEU A 58 -5.92 -1.80 1.29
N THR A 59 -7.17 -1.62 1.70
CA THR A 59 -8.07 -0.63 1.08
C THR A 59 -7.52 0.79 1.16
N LYS A 60 -6.85 1.17 2.25
CA LYS A 60 -6.21 2.49 2.35
C LYS A 60 -4.99 2.62 1.43
N LEU A 61 -4.18 1.56 1.31
CA LEU A 61 -3.05 1.52 0.38
C LEU A 61 -3.54 1.59 -1.07
N ASP A 62 -4.54 0.78 -1.42
CA ASP A 62 -5.16 0.75 -2.74
C ASP A 62 -5.70 2.13 -3.12
N HIS A 63 -6.43 2.78 -2.21
CA HIS A 63 -6.94 4.13 -2.46
C HIS A 63 -5.81 5.17 -2.64
N THR A 64 -4.73 5.07 -1.87
CA THR A 64 -3.56 5.94 -2.03
C THR A 64 -2.89 5.72 -3.39
N ILE A 65 -2.71 4.46 -3.80
CA ILE A 65 -2.14 4.09 -5.09
C ILE A 65 -3.01 4.63 -6.23
N GLU A 66 -4.33 4.49 -6.14
CA GLU A 66 -5.28 5.03 -7.13
C GLU A 66 -5.17 6.56 -7.26
N GLN A 67 -5.06 7.29 -6.14
CA GLN A 67 -4.88 8.74 -6.17
C GLN A 67 -3.56 9.14 -6.85
N LEU A 68 -2.47 8.43 -6.55
CA LEU A 68 -1.16 8.66 -7.16
C LEU A 68 -1.16 8.33 -8.65
N GLN A 69 -1.83 7.25 -9.05
CA GLN A 69 -2.01 6.89 -10.46
C GLN A 69 -2.82 7.95 -11.20
N ALA A 70 -3.93 8.43 -10.62
CA ALA A 70 -4.72 9.50 -11.20
C ALA A 70 -3.88 10.78 -11.38
N ARG A 71 -3.02 11.10 -10.40
CA ARG A 71 -2.09 12.23 -10.49
C ARG A 71 -1.06 12.02 -11.59
N TYR A 72 -0.39 10.87 -11.61
CA TYR A 72 0.60 10.51 -12.63
C TYR A 72 0.03 10.61 -14.04
N SER A 73 -1.18 10.07 -14.27
CA SER A 73 -1.89 10.18 -15.55
C SER A 73 -2.35 11.60 -15.90
N SER A 74 -2.47 12.50 -14.92
CA SER A 74 -2.84 13.91 -15.17
C SER A 74 -1.65 14.79 -15.56
N ILE A 75 -0.42 14.33 -15.29
CA ILE A 75 0.83 15.07 -15.55
C ILE A 75 1.59 14.50 -16.77
N LEU A 76 1.37 13.22 -17.10
CA LEU A 76 1.80 12.58 -18.37
C LEU A 76 1.09 13.18 -19.59
#